data_AF-A0A200RDR9-F1
#
_entry.id   AF-A0A200RDR9-F1
#
_cell.length_a   1.000
_cell.length_b   1.000
_cell.length_c   1.000
_cell.angle_alpha   90.00
_cell.angle_beta   90.00
_cell.angle_gamma   90.00
#
_symmetry.space_group_name_H-M   'P 1'
#
loop_
_entity.id
_entity.type
_entity.pdbx_description
1 polymer ?
#
loop_
_entity_poly.entity_id
_entity_poly.type
_entity_poly.pdbx_seq_one_letter_code
_entity_poly.pdbx_strand_id
1 'polypeptide(L)' 'MLWLRHLQPRQPSNHQVAIAALSSQHLGVITIANAIFGSNPGISAEVLTKAFQVDKKIVEYLQAKF' A
#
# COMPACT_ATOMS: atom_id res chain seq x y z
N MET A 1 -11.22 -1.41 19.19
CA MET A 1 -9.84 -1.23 18.70
C MET A 1 -9.93 -0.60 17.32
N LEU A 2 -9.59 0.69 17.21
CA LEU A 2 -9.77 1.49 15.99
C LEU A 2 -8.44 1.48 15.21
N TRP A 3 -8.46 1.16 13.91
CA TRP A 3 -7.24 1.16 13.09
C TRP A 3 -6.78 2.61 12.83
N LEU A 4 -5.65 3.00 13.43
CA LEU A 4 -4.99 4.28 13.19
C LEU A 4 -3.92 4.11 12.09
N ARG A 5 -4.01 4.87 11.00
CA ARG A 5 -2.93 4.91 9.99
C ARG A 5 -1.80 5.80 10.48
N HIS A 6 -0.62 5.22 10.72
CA HIS A 6 0.60 5.96 11.03
C HIS A 6 1.46 6.10 9.77
N LEU A 7 1.68 7.34 9.31
CA LEU A 7 2.55 7.66 8.18
C LEU A 7 3.81 8.33 8.72
N GLN A 8 4.99 7.81 8.40
CA GLN A 8 6.28 8.46 8.71
C GLN A 8 6.74 9.26 7.48
N PRO A 9 6.57 10.60 7.43
CA PRO A 9 6.99 11.42 6.30
C PRO A 9 8.53 11.46 6.19
N ARG A 10 9.04 11.46 4.95
CA ARG A 10 10.48 11.62 4.67
C ARG A 10 10.87 13.09 4.58
N GLN A 11 12.06 13.42 5.06
CA GLN A 11 12.77 14.68 4.80
C GLN A 11 14.02 14.35 3.97
N PRO A 12 14.42 15.18 2.97
CA PRO A 12 15.49 14.80 2.06
C PRO A 12 16.86 14.79 2.76
N SER A 13 17.70 13.85 2.31
CA SER A 13 19.12 13.67 2.58
C SER A 13 19.55 13.19 3.98
N ASN A 14 19.18 11.95 4.37
CA ASN A 14 20.01 11.04 5.19
C ASN A 14 19.43 9.61 5.12
N HIS A 15 20.29 8.58 5.13
CA HIS A 15 19.85 7.17 5.22
C HIS A 15 19.10 6.95 6.54
N GLN A 16 17.78 6.72 6.47
CA GLN A 16 16.95 6.44 7.64
C GLN A 16 16.53 4.98 7.69
N VAL A 17 16.73 4.36 8.85
CA VAL A 17 16.18 3.05 9.21
C VAL A 17 14.85 3.29 9.92
N ALA A 18 13.76 2.78 9.37
CA ALA A 18 12.46 2.78 10.05
C ALA A 18 12.36 1.54 10.96
N ILE A 19 12.26 1.76 12.27
CA ILE A 19 12.05 0.69 13.26
C ILE A 19 10.59 0.75 13.69
N ALA A 20 9.82 -0.29 13.39
CA ALA A 20 8.44 -0.44 13.82
C ALA A 20 8.34 -1.56 14.85
N ALA A 21 7.90 -1.24 16.07
CA ALA A 21 7.53 -2.22 17.08
C ALA A 21 6.03 -2.51 16.95
N LEU A 22 5.69 -3.76 16.66
CA LEU A 22 4.33 -4.19 16.38
C LEU A 22 3.90 -5.16 17.50
N SER A 23 2.77 -4.91 18.15
CA SER A 23 2.33 -5.64 19.37
C SER A 23 1.54 -6.94 19.11
N SER A 24 1.49 -7.42 17.87
CA SER A 24 0.86 -8.70 17.50
C SER A 24 1.93 -9.72 17.10
N GLN A 25 1.83 -10.97 17.55
CA GLN A 25 2.80 -12.01 17.16
C GLN A 25 2.45 -12.69 15.82
N HIS A 26 1.26 -12.42 15.26
CA HIS A 26 0.84 -12.82 13.90
C HIS A 26 0.85 -11.63 12.95
N LEU A 27 2.03 -11.10 12.65
CA LEU A 27 2.16 -9.94 11.77
C LEU A 27 2.34 -10.36 10.33
N GLY A 28 1.23 -10.45 9.61
CA GLY A 28 1.25 -10.14 8.19
C GLY A 28 1.45 -8.64 8.04
N VAL A 29 2.66 -8.20 7.68
CA VAL A 29 2.88 -6.81 7.24
C VAL A 29 2.16 -6.67 5.90
N ILE A 30 0.92 -6.19 5.94
CA ILE A 30 0.17 -5.85 4.73
C ILE A 30 0.43 -4.39 4.42
N THR A 31 1.32 -4.12 3.46
CA THR A 31 1.43 -2.77 2.91
C THR A 31 0.14 -2.46 2.16
N ILE A 32 -0.44 -1.27 2.39
CA ILE A 32 -1.72 -0.88 1.79
C ILE A 32 -1.67 -0.97 0.26
N ALA A 33 -0.52 -0.64 -0.33
CA ALA A 33 -0.32 -0.77 -1.77
C ALA A 33 -0.38 -2.23 -2.25
N ASN A 34 0.24 -3.18 -1.54
CA ASN A 34 0.17 -4.60 -1.90
C ASN A 34 -1.25 -5.16 -1.73
N ALA A 35 -2.00 -4.71 -0.71
CA ALA A 35 -3.39 -5.12 -0.53
C ALA A 35 -4.31 -4.70 -1.68
N ILE A 36 -4.04 -3.54 -2.29
CA ILE A 36 -4.91 -2.93 -3.30
C ILE A 36 -4.45 -3.31 -4.72
N PHE A 37 -3.14 -3.25 -4.99
CA PHE A 37 -2.58 -3.43 -6.33
C PHE A 37 -1.92 -4.80 -6.55
N GLY A 38 -1.39 -5.45 -5.51
CA GLY A 38 -0.69 -6.75 -5.57
C GLY A 38 -1.47 -7.92 -4.97
N SER A 39 -2.80 -7.80 -4.84
CA SER A 39 -3.64 -8.85 -4.25
C SER A 39 -3.79 -10.08 -5.17
N ASN A 40 -4.03 -11.25 -4.58
CA ASN A 40 -4.31 -12.49 -5.31
C ASN A 40 -5.56 -13.18 -4.74
N PRO A 41 -6.66 -13.33 -5.50
CA PRO A 41 -6.84 -12.82 -6.86
C PRO A 41 -6.86 -11.29 -6.91
N GLY A 42 -6.36 -10.72 -8.03
CA GLY A 42 -6.24 -9.28 -8.19
C GLY A 42 -7.59 -8.56 -8.32
N ILE A 43 -7.66 -7.33 -7.81
CA ILE A 43 -8.83 -6.46 -7.97
C ILE A 43 -8.90 -5.96 -9.42
N SER A 44 -10.10 -5.92 -10.01
CA SER A 44 -10.29 -5.43 -11.38
C SER A 44 -9.78 -4.00 -11.55
N ALA A 45 -8.98 -3.77 -12.60
CA ALA A 45 -8.46 -2.45 -12.94
C ALA A 45 -9.59 -1.41 -13.15
N GLU A 46 -10.75 -1.82 -13.67
CA GLU A 46 -11.89 -0.92 -13.86
C GLU A 46 -12.51 -0.44 -12.54
N VAL A 47 -12.58 -1.34 -11.56
CA VAL A 47 -13.06 -1.01 -10.21
C VAL A 47 -12.10 -0.02 -9.55
N LEU A 48 -10.79 -0.26 -9.65
CA LEU A 48 -9.77 0.63 -9.11
C LEU A 48 -9.74 1.99 -9.83
N THR A 49 -9.85 2.02 -11.16
CA THR A 49 -9.96 3.25 -11.94
C THR A 49 -11.14 4.09 -11.48
N LYS A 50 -12.31 3.46 -11.24
CA LYS A 50 -13.48 4.17 -10.73
C LYS A 50 -13.32 4.63 -9.28
N ALA A 51 -12.72 3.81 -8.43
CA ALA A 51 -12.54 4.11 -7.00
C ALA A 51 -11.53 5.25 -6.77
N PHE A 52 -10.44 5.26 -7.52
CA PHE A 52 -9.36 6.24 -7.39
C PHE A 52 -9.47 7.41 -8.37
N GLN A 53 -10.38 7.33 -9.34
CA GLN A 53 -10.59 8.36 -10.38
C GLN A 53 -9.30 8.71 -11.14
N VAL A 54 -8.52 7.67 -11.47
CA VAL A 54 -7.26 7.79 -12.22
C VAL A 54 -7.32 6.95 -13.49
N ASP A 55 -6.50 7.30 -14.47
CA ASP A 55 -6.42 6.56 -15.72
C ASP A 55 -6.11 5.07 -15.50
N LYS A 56 -6.75 4.22 -16.30
CA LYS A 56 -6.53 2.76 -16.28
C LYS A 56 -5.06 2.38 -16.40
N LYS A 57 -4.29 3.11 -17.22
CA LYS A 57 -2.84 2.90 -17.38
C LYS A 57 -2.05 3.08 -16.07
N ILE A 58 -2.47 4.02 -15.21
CA ILE A 58 -1.83 4.24 -13.90
C ILE A 58 -2.14 3.07 -12.98
N VAL A 59 -3.39 2.58 -12.99
CA VAL A 59 -3.78 1.40 -12.21
C VAL A 59 -3.00 0.17 -12.64
N GLU A 60 -2.96 -0.13 -13.94
CA GLU A 60 -2.22 -1.27 -14.49
C GLU A 60 -0.73 -1.18 -14.18
N TYR A 61 -0.15 0.01 -14.27
CA TYR A 61 1.24 0.26 -13.87
C TYR A 61 1.47 -0.06 -12.39
N LEU A 62 0.55 0.34 -11.50
CA LEU A 62 0.65 0.04 -10.07
C LEU A 62 0.48 -1.46 -9.81
N GLN A 63 -0.46 -2.13 -10.48
CA GLN A 63 -0.67 -3.59 -10.37
C GLN A 63 0.51 -4.41 -10.89
N ALA A 64 1.29 -3.89 -11.83
CA ALA A 64 2.52 -4.55 -12.30
C ALA A 64 3.70 -4.38 -11.33
N LYS A 65 3.62 -3.41 -10.42
CA LYS A 65 4.72 -3.02 -9.53
C LYS A 65 4.63 -3.63 -8.12
N PHE A 66 3.42 -4.00 -7.71
CA PHE A 66 3.11 -4.62 -6.43
C PHE A 66 2.64 -6.04 -6.67
#